data_AF-A0A949YG93-F1
#
_entry.id   AF-A0A949YG93-F1
#
_cell.length_a   1.000
_cell.length_b   1.000
_cell.length_c   1.000
_cell.angle_alpha   90.00
_cell.angle_beta   90.00
_cell.angle_gamma   90.00
#
_symmetry.space_group_name_H-M   'P 1'
#
loop_
_entity.id
_entity.type
_entity.pdbx_description
1 polymer ?
#
loop_
_entity_poly.entity_id
_entity_poly.type
_entity_poly.pdbx_seq_one_letter_code
_entity_poly.pdbx_strand_id
1 'polypeptide(L)' 'FSRPVPLIYLRFHGTTGKYAGEYGRQLLEPWALLARSALERKIPVHAYFNNTQAGAAVRDALRLAEMLSE' A
#
# COMPACT_ATOMS: atom_id res chain seq x y z
N PHE A 1 31.56 5.43 4.19
CA PHE A 1 30.22 5.99 3.87
C PHE A 1 29.28 4.84 3.53
N SER A 2 28.18 4.70 4.26
CA SER A 2 27.17 3.67 3.97
C SER A 2 26.49 3.95 2.64
N ARG A 3 26.31 2.93 1.79
CA ARG A 3 25.61 3.06 0.52
C ARG A 3 24.10 3.09 0.81
N PRO A 4 23.33 4.08 0.31
CA PRO A 4 21.89 4.11 0.53
C PRO A 4 21.24 2.86 -0.06
N VAL A 5 20.38 2.22 0.73
CA VAL A 5 19.53 1.12 0.28
C VAL A 5 18.22 1.68 -0.26
N PRO A 6 17.73 1.20 -1.42
CA PRO A 6 16.45 1.61 -1.96
C PRO A 6 15.30 1.15 -1.05
N LEU A 7 14.25 1.95 -0.96
CA LEU A 7 12.99 1.70 -0.24
C LEU A 7 11.84 2.21 -1.10
N ILE A 8 10.73 1.48 -1.16
CA ILE A 8 9.46 2.01 -1.66
C ILE A 8 8.61 2.47 -0.49
N TYR A 9 8.14 3.71 -0.54
CA TYR A 9 7.25 4.30 0.44
C TYR A 9 5.92 4.67 -0.23
N LEU A 10 4.83 4.03 0.19
CA LEU A 10 3.47 4.26 -0.33
C LEU A 10 2.60 4.90 0.75
N ARG A 11 1.84 5.94 0.39
CA ARG A 11 0.91 6.61 1.30
C ARG A 11 -0.42 6.88 0.63
N PHE A 12 -1.46 6.22 1.14
CA PHE A 12 -2.80 6.21 0.57
C PHE A 12 -3.70 7.22 1.24
N HIS A 13 -4.22 8.17 0.47
CA HIS A 13 -5.03 9.29 0.96
C HIS A 13 -6.53 9.11 0.70
N GLY A 14 -6.93 7.96 0.18
CA GLY A 14 -8.32 7.66 -0.16
C GLY A 14 -8.66 8.05 -1.59
N THR A 15 -9.73 7.45 -2.11
CA THR A 15 -10.09 7.49 -3.53
C THR A 15 -10.92 8.72 -3.91
N THR A 16 -11.56 9.37 -2.93
CA THR A 16 -12.45 10.52 -3.15
C THR A 16 -11.83 11.86 -2.73
N GLY A 17 -10.58 11.85 -2.25
CA GLY A 17 -9.93 13.00 -1.62
C GLY A 17 -10.34 13.19 -0.15
N LYS A 18 -9.72 14.15 0.54
CA LYS A 18 -9.95 14.48 1.96
C LYS A 18 -9.82 13.29 2.94
N TYR A 19 -8.91 12.34 2.69
CA TYR A 19 -8.72 11.17 3.57
C TYR A 19 -9.93 10.23 3.61
N ALA A 20 -10.72 10.21 2.52
CA ALA A 20 -11.95 9.45 2.39
C ALA A 20 -11.93 8.54 1.17
N GLY A 21 -12.74 7.48 1.24
CA GLY A 21 -12.88 6.49 0.18
C GLY A 21 -12.03 5.24 0.43
N GLU A 22 -12.65 4.09 0.32
CA GLU A 22 -12.02 2.77 0.35
C GLU A 22 -11.48 2.45 -1.05
N TYR A 23 -10.32 1.80 -1.11
CA TYR A 23 -9.74 1.36 -2.39
C TYR A 23 -10.36 0.03 -2.83
N GLY A 24 -10.50 -0.92 -1.90
CA GLY A 24 -10.92 -2.27 -2.24
C GLY A 24 -9.91 -2.99 -3.16
N ARG A 25 -10.23 -4.22 -3.57
CA ARG A 25 -9.29 -5.07 -4.32
C ARG A 25 -8.85 -4.43 -5.66
N GLN A 26 -9.81 -3.95 -6.45
CA GLN A 26 -9.53 -3.43 -7.79
C GLN A 26 -8.57 -2.22 -7.79
N LEU A 27 -8.75 -1.28 -6.86
CA LEU A 27 -7.90 -0.09 -6.81
C LEU A 27 -6.57 -0.34 -6.07
N LEU A 28 -6.46 -1.44 -5.31
CA LEU A 28 -5.21 -1.90 -4.70
C LEU A 28 -4.35 -2.75 -5.63
N GLU A 29 -4.92 -3.36 -6.67
CA GLU A 29 -4.23 -4.27 -7.59
C GLU A 29 -2.91 -3.69 -8.15
N PRO A 30 -2.86 -2.44 -8.67
CA PRO A 30 -1.62 -1.89 -9.21
C PRO A 30 -0.52 -1.75 -8.14
N TRP A 31 -0.92 -1.49 -6.89
CA TRP A 31 -0.01 -1.33 -5.77
C TRP A 31 0.48 -2.67 -5.24
N ALA A 32 -0.37 -3.70 -5.26
CA ALA A 32 0.04 -5.07 -4.96
C ALA A 32 1.08 -5.56 -5.98
N LEU A 33 0.86 -5.32 -7.27
CA LEU A 33 1.83 -5.64 -8.34
C LEU A 33 3.16 -4.92 -8.15
N LEU A 34 3.13 -3.62 -7.85
CA LEU A 34 4.33 -2.84 -7.54
C LEU A 34 5.09 -3.41 -6.33
N ALA A 35 4.37 -3.71 -5.25
CA ALA A 35 4.95 -4.23 -4.03
C ALA A 35 5.57 -5.62 -4.24
N ARG A 36 4.91 -6.54 -4.96
CA ARG A 36 5.47 -7.85 -5.32
C ARG A 36 6.78 -7.72 -6.09
N SER A 37 6.80 -6.91 -7.15
CA SER A 37 8.01 -6.68 -7.94
C SER A 37 9.16 -6.09 -7.12
N ALA A 38 8.87 -5.21 -6.17
CA ALA A 38 9.87 -4.64 -5.28
C ALA A 38 10.43 -5.69 -4.29
N LEU A 39 9.55 -6.49 -3.70
CA LEU A 39 9.94 -7.55 -2.76
C LEU A 39 10.78 -8.64 -3.43
N GLU A 40 10.46 -9.03 -4.67
CA GLU A 40 11.29 -9.93 -5.49
C GLU A 40 12.73 -9.40 -5.67
N ARG A 41 12.87 -8.08 -5.78
CA ARG A 41 14.16 -7.38 -5.91
C ARG A 41 14.82 -7.09 -4.57
N LYS A 42 14.27 -7.62 -3.46
CA LYS A 42 14.73 -7.38 -2.08
C LYS A 42 14.70 -5.90 -1.68
N ILE A 43 13.78 -5.13 -2.27
CA ILE A 43 13.54 -3.73 -1.92
C ILE A 43 12.39 -3.70 -0.91
N PRO A 44 12.60 -3.18 0.32
CA PRO A 44 11.52 -3.05 1.29
C PRO A 44 10.40 -2.14 0.78
N VAL A 45 9.17 -2.42 1.21
CA VAL A 45 7.97 -1.64 0.89
C VAL A 45 7.28 -1.26 2.19
N HIS A 46 7.16 0.03 2.46
CA HIS A 46 6.39 0.54 3.59
C HIS A 46 5.12 1.22 3.06
N ALA A 47 3.95 0.66 3.41
CA ALA A 47 2.65 1.15 2.98
C ALA A 47 1.86 1.71 4.17
N TYR A 48 1.41 2.97 4.06
CA TYR A 48 0.63 3.66 5.09
C TYR A 48 -0.73 4.08 4.54
N PHE A 49 -1.80 3.67 5.24
CA PHE A 49 -3.16 4.02 4.89
C PHE A 49 -3.68 5.16 5.76
N ASN A 50 -3.99 6.28 5.14
CA ASN A 50 -4.46 7.50 5.79
C ASN A 50 -5.93 7.80 5.47
N ASN A 51 -6.62 6.95 4.72
CA ASN A 51 -8.06 7.06 4.43
C ASN A 51 -8.91 6.56 5.62
N THR A 52 -8.78 7.21 6.77
CA THR A 52 -9.31 6.69 8.04
C THR A 52 -10.82 6.85 8.21
N GLN A 53 -11.51 7.58 7.32
CA GLN A 53 -12.96 7.74 7.40
C GLN A 53 -13.67 6.38 7.33
N ALA A 54 -14.63 6.17 8.25
CA ALA A 54 -15.40 4.93 8.35
C ALA A 54 -14.55 3.65 8.48
N GLY A 55 -13.31 3.74 8.97
CA GLY A 55 -12.40 2.60 9.14
C GLY A 55 -11.82 2.02 7.84
N ALA A 56 -11.90 2.75 6.72
CA ALA A 56 -11.44 2.25 5.42
C ALA A 56 -9.93 1.93 5.42
N ALA A 57 -9.11 2.75 6.08
CA ALA A 57 -7.66 2.53 6.16
C ALA A 57 -7.27 1.13 6.66
N VAL A 58 -7.93 0.62 7.71
CA VAL A 58 -7.61 -0.71 8.26
C VAL A 58 -8.06 -1.80 7.30
N ARG A 59 -9.24 -1.66 6.68
CA ARG A 59 -9.75 -2.63 5.71
C ARG A 59 -8.86 -2.72 4.47
N ASP A 60 -8.43 -1.57 3.94
CA ASP A 60 -7.53 -1.51 2.79
C ASP A 60 -6.13 -2.04 3.13
N ALA A 61 -5.61 -1.76 4.33
CA ALA A 61 -4.32 -2.31 4.78
C ALA A 61 -4.36 -3.84 4.88
N LEU A 62 -5.42 -4.39 5.48
CA LEU A 62 -5.62 -5.85 5.57
C LEU A 62 -5.80 -6.47 4.18
N ARG A 63 -6.55 -5.80 3.30
CA ARG A 63 -6.74 -6.26 1.91
C ARG A 63 -5.42 -6.31 1.15
N LEU A 64 -4.59 -5.27 1.24
CA LEU A 64 -3.28 -5.28 0.59
C LEU A 64 -2.39 -6.39 1.15
N ALA A 65 -2.41 -6.64 2.47
CA ALA A 65 -1.65 -7.72 3.08
C ALA A 65 -2.13 -9.11 2.64
N GLU A 66 -3.44 -9.32 2.55
CA GLU A 66 -4.07 -10.52 1.99
C GLU A 66 -3.59 -10.74 0.54
N MET A 67 -3.70 -9.71 -0.30
CA MET A 67 -3.26 -9.73 -1.70
C MET A 67 -1.76 -9.96 -1.90
N LEU A 68 -0.92 -9.78 -0.88
CA LEU A 68 0.52 -10.07 -0.94
C LEU A 68 0.87 -11.47 -0.41
N SER A 69 -0.08 -12.12 0.28
CA SER A 69 0.09 -13.45 0.86
C SER A 69 -0.46 -14.56 -0.04
N GLU A 70 -1.21 -14.20 -1.09
CA GLU A 70 -1.61 -15.08 -2.20
C GLU A 70 -0.39 -15.51 -3.05
#